data_AF-A0A9X3CVV8-F1
#
_entry.id   AF-A0A9X3CVV8-F1
#
_cell.length_a   1.000
_cell.length_b   1.000
_cell.length_c   1.000
_cell.angle_alpha   90.00
_cell.angle_beta   90.00
_cell.angle_gamma   90.00
#
_symmetry.space_group_name_H-M   'P 1'
#
loop_
_entity.id
_entity.type
_entity.pdbx_description
1 polymer ?
#
loop_
_entity_poly.entity_id
_entity_poly.type
_entity_poly.pdbx_seq_one_letter_code
_entity_poly.pdbx_strand_id
1 'polypeptide(L)'
;MKEWKNERKKPIVIDVSKLDPASEGLSIEEIEASLEEHPTIEPNSNSRCVPVGTKIIAPGGRNKKEMFKAKREFVKFRCSVYEKKLLYIKAKRSRLSVSEFCRRSIFNLEIKERLSDDHIEILKTLSKYHNNFKSIGNMFRKKDPRLTAAVYALADEIKQQFEKVQK
;
A
#
# COMPACT_ATOMS: atom_id res chain seq x y z
N MET A 1 40.52 18.48 -23.84
CA MET A 1 39.04 18.56 -23.79
C MET A 1 38.49 17.48 -24.72
N LYS A 2 37.73 16.51 -24.21
CA LYS A 2 37.11 15.45 -25.04
C LYS A 2 35.64 15.81 -25.24
N GLU A 3 35.26 16.07 -26.48
CA GLU A 3 33.87 16.29 -26.90
C GLU A 3 33.04 15.02 -26.63
N TRP A 4 31.96 15.16 -25.86
CA TRP A 4 30.95 14.12 -25.73
C TRP A 4 29.87 14.32 -26.78
N LYS A 5 29.84 13.43 -27.79
CA LYS A 5 28.76 13.36 -28.78
C LYS A 5 27.48 12.87 -28.08
N ASN A 6 26.45 13.70 -28.19
CA ASN A 6 25.11 13.46 -27.65
C ASN A 6 24.38 12.41 -28.50
N GLU A 7 24.58 11.13 -28.21
CA GLU A 7 23.77 10.05 -28.75
C GLU A 7 22.38 10.08 -28.10
N ARG A 8 21.42 10.72 -28.78
CA ARG A 8 20.00 10.68 -28.43
C ARG A 8 19.52 9.22 -28.49
N LYS A 9 19.50 8.53 -27.35
CA LYS A 9 18.83 7.24 -27.19
C LYS A 9 17.37 7.42 -27.65
N LYS A 10 16.94 6.63 -28.64
CA LYS A 10 15.59 6.66 -29.20
C LYS A 10 14.57 6.47 -28.06
N PRO A 11 13.47 7.25 -28.02
CA PRO A 11 12.45 7.08 -27.00
C PRO A 11 11.90 5.65 -27.10
N ILE A 12 11.80 4.98 -25.95
CA ILE A 12 11.10 3.70 -25.84
C ILE A 12 9.63 4.02 -26.07
N VAL A 13 9.11 3.71 -27.26
CA VAL A 13 7.69 3.84 -27.58
C VAL A 13 7.00 2.65 -26.95
N ILE A 14 6.34 2.88 -25.82
CA ILE A 14 5.40 1.92 -25.25
C ILE A 14 4.14 2.00 -26.09
N ASP A 15 3.77 0.90 -26.73
CA ASP A 15 2.63 0.83 -27.63
C ASP A 15 1.34 0.82 -26.81
N VAL A 16 0.73 2.01 -26.66
CA VAL A 16 -0.48 2.23 -25.85
C VAL A 16 -1.68 1.44 -26.39
N SER A 17 -1.62 0.99 -27.65
CA SER A 17 -2.64 0.17 -28.31
C SER A 17 -2.80 -1.25 -27.75
N LYS A 18 -1.87 -1.72 -26.89
CA LYS A 18 -1.96 -3.01 -26.18
C LYS A 18 -2.51 -2.91 -24.75
N LEU A 19 -2.93 -1.72 -24.32
CA LEU A 19 -3.65 -1.53 -23.06
C LEU A 19 -5.15 -1.66 -23.35
N ASP A 20 -5.65 -2.89 -23.32
CA ASP A 20 -7.08 -3.16 -23.50
C ASP A 20 -7.88 -2.53 -22.33
N PRO A 21 -8.71 -1.50 -22.57
CA PRO A 21 -9.50 -0.86 -21.52
C PRO A 21 -10.69 -1.73 -21.08
N ALA A 22 -10.97 -2.81 -21.80
CA ALA A 22 -12.13 -3.68 -21.59
C ALA A 22 -11.89 -4.84 -20.62
N SER A 23 -10.64 -5.17 -20.27
CA SER A 23 -10.33 -6.27 -19.34
C SER A 23 -10.31 -5.84 -17.87
N GLU A 24 -10.32 -4.54 -17.59
CA GLU A 24 -10.36 -3.96 -16.24
C GLU A 24 -11.75 -3.32 -16.06
N GLY A 25 -12.75 -4.08 -15.62
CA GLY A 25 -14.14 -3.64 -15.42
C GLY A 25 -14.29 -2.46 -14.46
N LEU A 26 -13.97 -1.26 -14.92
CA LEU A 26 -14.08 0.01 -14.24
C LEU A 26 -15.26 0.75 -14.86
N SER A 27 -16.37 0.86 -14.14
CA SER A 27 -17.47 1.73 -14.55
C SER A 27 -16.99 3.18 -14.49
N ILE A 28 -17.41 3.98 -15.47
CA ILE A 28 -17.08 5.41 -15.60
C ILE A 28 -17.48 6.19 -14.32
N GLU A 29 -18.47 5.67 -13.59
CA GLU A 29 -19.02 6.22 -12.34
C GLU A 29 -18.01 6.21 -11.17
N GLU A 30 -17.11 5.22 -11.08
CA GLU A 30 -16.08 5.16 -10.02
C GLU A 30 -14.95 6.20 -10.25
N ILE A 31 -14.75 6.61 -11.51
CA ILE A 31 -13.77 7.62 -11.89
C ILE A 31 -14.25 9.01 -11.47
N GLU A 32 -15.55 9.26 -11.57
CA GLU A 32 -16.17 10.55 -11.26
C GLU A 32 -16.27 10.78 -9.75
N ALA A 33 -16.54 9.74 -8.95
CA ALA A 33 -16.58 9.82 -7.48
C ALA A 33 -15.22 10.12 -6.82
N SER A 34 -14.09 9.87 -7.51
CA SER A 34 -12.75 10.21 -6.98
C SER A 34 -12.32 11.67 -7.23
N LEU A 35 -13.14 12.51 -7.88
CA LEU A 35 -12.80 13.90 -8.17
C LEU A 35 -12.97 14.86 -6.98
N GLU A 36 -13.68 14.51 -5.91
CA GLU A 36 -14.06 15.50 -4.89
C GLU A 36 -13.16 15.57 -3.64
N GLU A 37 -12.30 14.59 -3.38
CA GLU A 37 -11.39 14.65 -2.22
C GLU A 37 -9.93 14.44 -2.63
N HIS A 38 -9.33 15.47 -3.20
CA HIS A 38 -7.92 15.71 -2.93
C HIS A 38 -7.84 16.54 -1.64
N PRO A 39 -7.42 15.98 -0.48
CA PRO A 39 -7.04 16.80 0.63
C PRO A 39 -5.82 17.62 0.19
N THR A 40 -6.04 18.90 -0.09
CA THR A 40 -4.99 19.89 -0.10
C THR A 40 -4.38 19.84 1.29
N ILE A 41 -3.20 19.25 1.41
CA ILE A 41 -2.42 19.34 2.65
C ILE A 41 -1.96 20.80 2.73
N GLU A 42 -2.82 21.64 3.29
CA GLU A 42 -2.45 22.94 3.82
C GLU A 42 -1.34 22.68 4.85
N PRO A 43 -0.13 23.24 4.69
CA PRO A 43 0.88 23.13 5.73
C PRO A 43 0.35 23.87 6.95
N ASN A 44 -0.11 23.14 7.97
CA ASN A 44 -0.47 23.73 9.25
C ASN A 44 0.77 24.44 9.84
N SER A 45 0.84 25.73 9.60
CA SER A 45 1.86 26.63 10.09
C SER A 45 1.45 27.21 11.44
N ASN A 46 1.24 26.38 12.48
CA ASN A 46 1.31 26.87 13.86
C ASN A 46 1.30 25.76 14.92
N SER A 47 2.37 24.98 15.02
CA SER A 47 2.78 24.47 16.33
C SER A 47 3.71 25.52 16.96
N ARG A 48 3.15 26.41 17.79
CA ARG A 48 3.91 27.35 18.63
C ARG A 48 4.81 26.55 19.59
N CYS A 49 6.03 26.24 19.16
CA CYS A 49 7.09 25.80 20.05
C CYS A 49 7.59 27.03 20.82
N VAL A 50 7.19 27.14 22.08
CA VAL A 50 7.77 28.13 23.01
C VAL A 50 9.09 27.54 23.51
N PRO A 51 10.26 28.14 23.23
CA PRO A 51 11.50 27.65 23.79
C PRO A 51 11.54 28.04 25.28
N VAL A 52 11.32 27.07 26.17
CA VAL A 52 11.73 27.22 27.57
C VAL A 52 13.25 27.13 27.57
N GLY A 53 13.91 28.23 27.93
CA GLY A 53 15.36 28.38 27.87
C GLY A 53 16.13 27.55 28.91
N THR A 54 15.99 26.23 28.89
CA THR A 54 16.89 25.34 29.63
C THR A 54 18.19 25.19 28.85
N LYS A 55 19.24 25.87 29.32
CA LYS A 55 20.62 25.61 28.89
C LYS A 55 21.02 24.21 29.37
N ILE A 56 20.84 23.20 28.52
CA ILE A 56 21.42 21.87 28.75
C ILE A 56 22.91 21.96 28.41
N ILE A 57 23.72 22.37 29.40
CA ILE A 57 25.18 22.35 29.32
C ILE A 57 25.62 20.93 29.67
N ALA A 58 25.52 20.01 28.70
CA ALA A 58 26.16 18.71 28.80
C ALA A 58 27.60 18.83 28.25
N PRO A 59 28.64 18.45 29.01
CA PRO A 59 30.04 18.74 28.69
C PRO A 59 30.62 17.97 27.49
N GLY A 60 29.80 17.20 26.76
CA GLY A 60 30.24 16.36 25.64
C GLY A 60 29.59 16.66 24.28
N GLY A 61 28.73 17.69 24.17
CA GLY A 61 28.07 18.06 22.90
C GLY A 61 27.18 16.97 22.28
N ARG A 62 26.22 17.35 21.43
CA ARG A 62 25.54 16.38 20.56
C ARG A 62 26.47 16.08 19.38
N ASN A 63 26.96 14.84 19.26
CA ASN A 63 27.61 14.37 18.03
C ASN A 63 26.71 14.72 16.84
N LYS A 64 27.27 15.37 15.81
CA LYS A 64 26.54 15.71 14.58
C LYS A 64 26.02 14.41 13.98
N LYS A 65 24.71 14.13 14.12
CA LYS A 65 24.08 13.00 13.42
C LYS A 65 24.20 13.28 11.92
N GLU A 66 24.83 12.37 11.19
CA GLU A 66 24.79 12.42 9.73
C GLU A 66 23.33 12.40 9.28
N MET A 67 22.92 13.39 8.50
CA MET A 67 21.56 13.47 7.98
C MET A 67 21.40 12.43 6.88
N PHE A 68 20.30 11.66 6.92
CA PHE A 68 19.96 10.70 5.87
C PHE A 68 19.95 11.39 4.50
N LYS A 69 20.83 10.97 3.59
CA LYS A 69 20.86 11.49 2.21
C LYS A 69 19.69 10.88 1.44
N ALA A 70 18.54 11.58 1.46
CA ALA A 70 17.39 11.23 0.63
C ALA A 70 17.73 11.28 -0.88
N LYS A 71 16.94 10.56 -1.68
CA LYS A 71 17.02 10.58 -3.16
C LYS A 71 16.79 12.02 -3.66
N ARG A 72 17.71 12.53 -4.48
CA ARG A 72 17.75 13.96 -4.87
C ARG A 72 17.34 14.24 -6.32
N GLU A 73 17.46 13.24 -7.18
CA GLU A 73 17.17 13.39 -8.61
C GLU A 73 15.69 13.20 -8.88
N PHE A 74 15.14 14.07 -9.74
CA PHE A 74 13.74 14.02 -10.16
C PHE A 74 13.63 13.52 -11.59
N VAL A 75 12.64 12.67 -11.84
CA VAL A 75 12.24 12.26 -13.18
C VAL A 75 10.91 12.92 -13.49
N LYS A 76 10.82 13.61 -14.63
CA LYS A 76 9.59 14.28 -15.11
C LYS A 76 9.13 13.60 -16.40
N PHE A 77 7.84 13.29 -16.49
CA PHE A 77 7.23 12.66 -17.67
C PHE A 77 6.18 13.58 -18.28
N ARG A 78 6.03 13.52 -19.60
CA ARG A 78 4.85 14.06 -20.29
C ARG A 78 3.85 12.92 -20.43
N CYS A 79 2.60 13.17 -20.04
CA CYS A 79 1.51 12.20 -20.14
C CYS A 79 0.25 12.94 -20.60
N SER A 80 -0.65 12.24 -21.28
CA SER A 80 -2.02 12.69 -21.51
C SER A 80 -2.81 12.77 -20.19
N VAL A 81 -3.95 13.46 -20.22
CA VAL A 81 -4.84 13.58 -19.06
C VAL A 81 -5.34 12.21 -18.59
N TYR A 82 -5.61 11.31 -19.54
CA TYR A 82 -6.09 9.96 -19.25
C TYR A 82 -5.02 9.10 -18.56
N GLU A 83 -3.81 9.05 -19.12
CA GLU A 83 -2.68 8.29 -18.53
C GLU A 83 -2.39 8.74 -17.11
N LYS A 84 -2.43 10.06 -16.87
CA LYS A 84 -2.26 10.62 -15.53
C LYS A 84 -3.31 10.03 -14.58
N LYS A 85 -4.60 10.10 -14.93
CA LYS A 85 -5.70 9.56 -14.10
C LYS A 85 -5.52 8.06 -13.82
N LEU A 86 -5.21 7.28 -14.85
CA LEU A 86 -5.01 5.85 -14.73
C LEU A 86 -3.87 5.51 -13.76
N LEU A 87 -2.77 6.26 -13.83
CA LEU A 87 -1.62 6.09 -12.93
C LEU A 87 -2.00 6.36 -11.47
N TYR A 88 -2.81 7.40 -11.21
CA TYR A 88 -3.32 7.69 -9.86
C TYR A 88 -4.25 6.60 -9.34
N ILE A 89 -5.17 6.10 -10.17
CA ILE A 89 -6.11 5.03 -9.80
C ILE A 89 -5.33 3.75 -9.44
N LYS A 90 -4.42 3.30 -10.30
CA LYS A 90 -3.60 2.09 -10.06
C LYS A 90 -2.71 2.23 -8.82
N ALA A 91 -2.13 3.40 -8.59
CA ALA A 91 -1.37 3.68 -7.37
C ALA A 91 -2.26 3.68 -6.11
N LYS A 92 -3.47 4.27 -6.17
CA LYS A 92 -4.43 4.29 -5.06
C LYS A 92 -4.89 2.88 -4.68
N ARG A 93 -5.22 2.03 -5.67
CA ARG A 93 -5.61 0.63 -5.48
C ARG A 93 -4.52 -0.22 -4.80
N SER A 94 -3.24 0.13 -5.01
CA SER A 94 -2.10 -0.52 -4.35
C SER A 94 -1.62 0.16 -3.06
N ARG A 95 -2.27 1.26 -2.63
CA ARG A 95 -1.86 2.09 -1.48
C ARG A 95 -0.42 2.63 -1.59
N LEU A 96 0.04 2.85 -2.81
CA LEU A 96 1.36 3.40 -3.09
C LEU A 96 1.24 4.85 -3.51
N SER A 97 2.27 5.65 -3.21
CA SER A 97 2.41 6.93 -3.91
C SER A 97 2.65 6.65 -5.39
N VAL A 98 2.19 7.55 -6.27
CA VAL A 98 2.44 7.44 -7.72
C VAL A 98 3.92 7.22 -8.02
N SER A 99 4.80 7.93 -7.32
CA SER A 99 6.25 7.81 -7.49
C SER A 99 6.77 6.41 -7.12
N GLU A 100 6.17 5.77 -6.12
CA GLU A 100 6.55 4.45 -5.67
C GLU A 100 5.98 3.36 -6.57
N PHE A 101 4.73 3.50 -6.98
CA PHE A 101 4.09 2.63 -7.97
C PHE A 101 4.93 2.57 -9.26
N CYS A 102 5.36 3.72 -9.79
CA CYS A 102 6.22 3.78 -10.98
C CYS A 102 7.55 3.06 -10.76
N ARG A 103 8.22 3.31 -9.62
CA ARG A 103 9.49 2.65 -9.29
C ARG A 103 9.33 1.13 -9.21
N ARG A 104 8.32 0.64 -8.49
CA ARG A 104 8.05 -0.79 -8.36
C ARG A 104 7.74 -1.43 -9.72
N SER A 105 6.96 -0.75 -10.55
CA SER A 105 6.63 -1.20 -11.91
C SER A 105 7.89 -1.36 -12.77
N ILE A 106 8.80 -0.38 -12.73
CA ILE A 106 10.05 -0.41 -13.52
C ILE A 106 10.99 -1.53 -13.04
N PHE A 107 11.06 -1.76 -11.73
CA PHE A 107 11.91 -2.79 -11.15
C PHE A 107 11.25 -4.18 -11.11
N ASN A 108 10.07 -4.35 -11.73
CA ASN A 108 9.26 -5.58 -11.67
C ASN A 108 9.07 -6.10 -10.24
N LEU A 109 8.97 -5.18 -9.27
CA LEU A 109 8.65 -5.50 -7.89
C LEU A 109 7.15 -5.79 -7.80
N GLU A 110 6.78 -6.77 -6.98
CA GLU A 110 5.39 -7.15 -6.81
C GLU A 110 4.54 -5.97 -6.30
N ILE A 111 3.45 -5.69 -7.02
CA ILE A 111 2.45 -4.68 -6.64
C ILE A 111 1.17 -5.44 -6.29
N LYS A 112 0.98 -5.71 -4.99
CA LYS A 112 -0.25 -6.33 -4.50
C LYS A 112 -1.36 -5.28 -4.46
N GLU A 113 -2.48 -5.60 -5.07
CA GLU A 113 -3.69 -4.80 -4.94
C GLU A 113 -4.27 -4.95 -3.52
N ARG A 114 -4.83 -3.85 -3.00
CA ARG A 114 -5.49 -3.84 -1.70
C ARG A 114 -6.83 -4.58 -1.77
N LEU A 115 -7.11 -5.39 -0.75
CA LEU A 115 -8.45 -5.93 -0.50
C LEU A 115 -9.44 -4.79 -0.22
N SER A 116 -10.62 -4.83 -0.85
CA SER A 116 -11.72 -3.91 -0.55
C SER A 116 -12.02 -3.88 0.96
N ASP A 117 -12.52 -2.76 1.45
CA ASP A 117 -12.83 -2.60 2.88
C ASP A 117 -13.88 -3.63 3.35
N ASP A 118 -14.83 -4.01 2.49
CA ASP A 118 -15.78 -5.10 2.73
C ASP A 118 -15.08 -6.45 2.92
N HIS A 119 -14.10 -6.76 2.06
CA HIS A 119 -13.32 -7.99 2.18
C HIS A 119 -12.52 -8.01 3.48
N ILE A 120 -11.99 -6.87 3.91
CA ILE A 120 -11.27 -6.74 5.19
C ILE A 120 -12.23 -6.99 6.36
N GLU A 121 -13.46 -6.51 6.28
CA GLU A 121 -14.47 -6.77 7.31
C GLU A 121 -14.84 -8.26 7.40
N ILE A 122 -15.11 -8.90 6.26
CA ILE A 122 -15.40 -10.35 6.19
C ILE A 122 -14.24 -11.17 6.77
N LEU A 123 -12.99 -10.82 6.46
CA LEU A 123 -11.83 -11.51 7.01
C LEU A 123 -11.70 -11.30 8.54
N LYS A 124 -12.05 -10.11 9.04
CA LYS A 124 -12.08 -9.85 10.49
C LYS A 124 -13.15 -10.68 11.20
N THR A 125 -14.35 -10.77 10.65
CA THR A 125 -15.44 -11.57 11.25
C THR A 125 -15.11 -13.06 11.21
N LEU A 126 -14.55 -13.54 10.10
CA LEU A 126 -14.09 -14.93 9.97
C LEU A 126 -12.99 -15.29 10.99
N SER A 127 -12.08 -14.35 11.28
CA SER A 127 -11.04 -14.52 12.31
C SER A 127 -11.64 -14.63 13.72
N LYS A 128 -12.68 -13.83 14.02
CA LYS A 128 -13.44 -13.96 15.27
C LYS A 128 -14.10 -15.34 15.37
N TYR A 129 -14.70 -15.84 14.28
CA TYR A 129 -15.32 -17.16 14.28
C TYR A 129 -14.32 -18.29 14.51
N HIS A 130 -13.13 -18.25 13.92
CA HIS A 130 -12.06 -19.21 14.23
C HIS A 130 -11.80 -19.31 15.75
N ASN A 131 -11.64 -18.16 16.41
CA ASN A 131 -11.40 -18.10 17.86
C ASN A 131 -12.60 -18.62 18.66
N ASN A 132 -13.82 -18.29 18.24
CA ASN A 132 -15.03 -18.79 18.86
C ASN A 132 -15.13 -20.32 18.78
N PHE A 133 -14.86 -20.91 17.60
CA PHE A 133 -14.85 -22.35 17.43
C PHE A 133 -13.78 -23.01 18.31
N LYS A 134 -12.57 -22.47 18.39
CA LYS A 134 -11.55 -22.97 19.33
C LYS A 134 -12.01 -22.92 20.78
N SER A 135 -12.67 -21.84 21.19
CA SER A 135 -13.22 -21.71 22.54
C SER A 135 -14.29 -22.79 22.83
N ILE A 136 -15.20 -23.02 21.87
CA ILE A 136 -16.20 -24.10 21.95
C ILE A 136 -15.52 -25.47 22.07
N GLY A 137 -14.54 -25.76 21.21
CA GLY A 137 -13.77 -27.01 21.27
C GLY A 137 -13.06 -27.20 22.61
N ASN A 138 -12.50 -26.14 23.19
CA ASN A 138 -11.90 -26.18 24.53
C ASN A 138 -12.92 -26.52 25.61
N MET A 139 -14.13 -25.96 25.54
CA MET A 139 -15.18 -26.19 26.52
C MET A 139 -15.67 -27.66 26.52
N PHE A 140 -15.76 -28.29 25.35
CA PHE A 140 -16.27 -29.66 25.21
C PHE A 140 -15.19 -30.74 25.22
N ARG A 141 -13.92 -30.37 25.35
CA ARG A 141 -12.76 -31.30 25.25
C ARG A 141 -12.85 -32.54 26.14
N LYS A 142 -13.42 -32.42 27.35
CA LYS A 142 -13.61 -33.53 28.30
C LYS A 142 -15.00 -34.17 28.25
N LYS A 143 -15.98 -33.50 27.64
CA LYS A 143 -17.40 -33.89 27.67
C LYS A 143 -17.78 -34.68 26.43
N ASP A 144 -17.42 -34.18 25.26
CA ASP A 144 -17.70 -34.81 23.97
C ASP A 144 -16.48 -34.67 23.03
N PRO A 145 -15.63 -35.71 22.95
CA PRO A 145 -14.48 -35.72 22.06
C PRO A 145 -14.85 -35.66 20.57
N ARG A 146 -16.02 -36.18 20.18
CA ARG A 146 -16.46 -36.19 18.77
C ARG A 146 -16.83 -34.79 18.31
N LEU A 147 -17.62 -34.09 19.11
CA LEU A 147 -17.96 -32.68 18.85
C LEU A 147 -16.70 -31.82 18.82
N THR A 148 -15.79 -32.04 19.77
CA THR A 148 -14.51 -31.33 19.83
C THR A 148 -13.71 -31.48 18.53
N ALA A 149 -13.60 -32.71 18.01
CA ALA A 149 -12.90 -32.97 16.76
C ALA A 149 -13.53 -32.25 15.55
N ALA A 150 -14.87 -32.28 15.45
CA ALA A 150 -15.59 -31.61 14.37
C ALA A 150 -15.40 -30.08 14.40
N VAL A 151 -15.48 -29.47 15.59
CA VAL A 151 -15.31 -28.01 15.76
C VAL A 151 -13.87 -27.58 15.45
N TYR A 152 -12.87 -28.38 15.85
CA TYR A 152 -11.48 -28.10 15.50
C TYR A 152 -11.21 -28.24 14.00
N ALA A 153 -11.78 -29.26 13.35
CA ALA A 153 -11.65 -29.42 11.90
C ALA A 153 -12.17 -28.18 11.16
N LEU A 154 -13.34 -27.67 11.54
CA LEU A 154 -13.89 -26.44 10.96
C LEU A 154 -13.00 -25.22 11.24
N ALA A 155 -12.47 -25.10 12.46
CA ALA A 155 -11.53 -24.03 12.79
C ALA A 155 -10.26 -24.09 11.92
N ASP A 156 -9.74 -25.28 11.64
CA ASP A 156 -8.56 -25.49 10.79
C ASP A 156 -8.85 -25.20 9.32
N GLU A 157 -10.03 -25.56 8.80
CA GLU A 157 -10.49 -25.17 7.47
C GLU A 157 -10.53 -23.65 7.31
N ILE A 158 -11.08 -22.93 8.30
CA ILE A 158 -11.08 -21.47 8.31
C ILE A 158 -9.65 -20.93 8.24
N LYS A 159 -8.72 -21.50 9.01
CA LYS A 159 -7.32 -21.09 9.02
C LYS A 159 -6.66 -21.29 7.65
N GLN A 160 -6.93 -22.40 6.97
CA GLN A 160 -6.41 -22.67 5.63
C GLN A 160 -6.89 -21.64 4.60
N GLN A 161 -8.11 -21.12 4.72
CA GLN A 161 -8.60 -20.05 3.84
C GLN A 161 -7.79 -18.75 4.02
N PHE A 162 -7.38 -18.41 5.24
CA PHE A 162 -6.50 -17.25 5.48
C PHE A 162 -5.11 -17.43 4.85
N GLU A 163 -4.52 -18.61 4.95
CA GLU A 163 -3.20 -18.91 4.38
C GLU A 163 -3.20 -18.81 2.85
N LYS A 164 -4.33 -19.08 2.19
CA LYS A 164 -4.50 -18.87 0.75
C LYS A 164 -4.54 -17.39 0.37
N VAL A 165 -5.17 -16.55 1.19
CA VAL A 165 -5.30 -15.10 0.93
C VAL A 165 -4.00 -14.33 1.23
N GLN A 166 -3.14 -14.85 2.11
CA GLN A 166 -1.87 -14.20 2.45
C GLN A 166 -0.74 -14.43 1.44
N LYS A 167 -0.86 -15.44 0.57
CA LYS A 167 0.10 -15.71 -0.52
C LYS A 167 -0.14 -14.74 -1.66
#